data_AF-A0A9W4XBP3-F1
#
_entry.id   AF-A0A9W4XBP3-F1
#
_cell.length_a   1.000
_cell.length_b   1.000
_cell.length_c   1.000
_cell.angle_alpha   90.00
_cell.angle_beta   90.00
_cell.angle_gamma   90.00
#
_symmetry.space_group_name_H-M   'P 1'
#
loop_
_entity.id
_entity.type
_entity.pdbx_description
1 polymer ?
#
loop_
_entity_poly.entity_id
_entity_poly.type
_entity_poly.pdbx_seq_one_letter_code
_entity_poly.pdbx_strand_id
1 'polypeptide(L)'
;MSTYDDYAKLFNLDSTPVEQSSITSSTTYFTIFLILISFSFLSMTLLGDIKNKSFITYLINSIVTSICVGLTVIYVSNYVGVYI
;
A
#
# COMPACT_ATOMS: atom_id res chain seq x y z
N MET A 1 35.61 3.60 18.09
CA MET A 1 35.20 2.27 17.61
C MET A 1 34.19 1.77 18.62
N SER A 2 32.90 1.73 18.29
CA SER A 2 31.88 1.17 19.19
C SER A 2 32.09 -0.34 19.30
N THR A 3 32.09 -0.86 20.52
CA THR A 3 32.36 -2.27 20.81
C THR A 3 31.07 -3.06 20.69
N TYR A 4 31.16 -4.35 20.38
CA TYR A 4 29.99 -5.24 20.33
C TYR A 4 29.14 -5.14 21.62
N ASP A 5 29.79 -5.02 22.77
CA ASP A 5 29.15 -4.90 24.08
C ASP A 5 28.29 -3.62 24.21
N ASP A 6 28.68 -2.53 23.55
CA ASP A 6 27.92 -1.27 23.56
C ASP A 6 26.59 -1.43 22.80
N TYR A 7 26.59 -2.15 21.67
CA TYR A 7 25.38 -2.46 20.90
C TYR A 7 24.49 -3.49 21.58
N ALA A 8 25.07 -4.49 22.22
CA ALA A 8 24.32 -5.48 22.99
C ALA A 8 23.60 -4.83 24.18
N LYS A 9 24.22 -3.84 24.82
CA LYS A 9 23.60 -3.07 25.89
C LYS A 9 22.44 -2.21 25.38
N LEU A 10 22.61 -1.52 24.25
CA LEU A 10 21.55 -0.74 23.60
C LEU A 10 20.37 -1.62 23.17
N PHE A 11 20.62 -2.80 22.60
CA PHE A 11 19.56 -3.73 22.21
C PHE A 11 18.77 -4.24 23.42
N ASN A 12 19.44 -4.59 24.53
CA ASN A 12 18.76 -5.19 25.67
C ASN A 12 18.07 -4.17 26.61
N LEU A 13 18.56 -2.93 26.67
CA LEU A 13 18.06 -1.93 27.63
C LEU A 13 17.22 -0.83 26.98
N ASP A 14 17.56 -0.42 25.76
CA ASP A 14 16.98 0.78 25.14
C ASP A 14 16.17 0.48 23.86
N SER A 15 16.10 -0.78 23.41
CA SER A 15 15.30 -1.12 22.25
C SER A 15 13.85 -1.43 22.62
N THR A 16 12.93 -0.87 21.83
CA THR A 16 11.53 -1.28 21.82
C THR A 16 11.31 -2.26 20.68
N PRO A 17 10.42 -3.25 20.84
CA PRO A 17 10.05 -4.13 19.73
C PRO A 17 9.53 -3.30 18.56
N VAL A 18 9.94 -3.67 17.35
CA VAL A 18 9.39 -3.07 16.12
C VAL A 18 7.95 -3.54 16.01
N GLU A 19 7.03 -2.69 16.46
CA GLU A 19 5.61 -2.98 16.36
C GLU A 19 5.19 -2.96 14.89
N GLN A 20 4.44 -3.99 14.49
CA GLN A 20 3.79 -3.98 13.19
C GLN A 20 2.75 -2.84 13.19
N SER A 21 2.67 -2.11 12.09
CA SER A 21 1.65 -1.06 11.96
C SER A 21 0.25 -1.66 12.15
N SER A 22 -0.69 -0.89 12.69
CA SER A 22 -2.08 -1.34 12.85
C SER A 22 -2.74 -1.75 11.52
N ILE A 23 -2.26 -1.20 10.40
CA ILE A 23 -2.68 -1.54 9.04
C ILE A 23 -2.24 -2.96 8.67
N THR A 24 -1.10 -3.42 9.17
CA THR A 24 -0.59 -4.79 8.93
C THR A 24 -1.46 -5.89 9.56
N SER A 25 -2.19 -5.58 10.64
CA SER A 25 -3.08 -6.54 11.31
C SER A 25 -4.37 -6.83 10.52
N SER A 26 -4.80 -5.93 9.65
CA SER A 26 -6.04 -6.04 8.84
C SER A 26 -5.76 -5.99 7.34
N THR A 27 -4.57 -6.43 6.92
CA THR A 27 -4.08 -6.37 5.54
C THR A 27 -5.05 -6.94 4.53
N THR A 28 -5.66 -8.08 4.82
CA THR A 28 -6.62 -8.73 3.90
C THR A 28 -7.81 -7.81 3.59
N TYR A 29 -8.45 -7.24 4.61
CA TYR A 29 -9.60 -6.35 4.41
C TYR A 29 -9.20 -5.07 3.68
N PHE A 30 -8.05 -4.50 4.04
CA PHE A 30 -7.54 -3.30 3.39
C PHE A 30 -7.20 -3.53 1.91
N THR A 31 -6.62 -4.70 1.60
CA THR A 31 -6.28 -5.10 0.22
C THR A 31 -7.54 -5.28 -0.62
N ILE A 32 -8.56 -5.97 -0.10
CA ILE A 32 -9.84 -6.15 -0.80
C ILE A 32 -10.48 -4.79 -1.08
N PHE A 33 -10.48 -3.89 -0.09
CA PHE A 33 -11.00 -2.53 -0.25
C PHE A 33 -10.26 -1.74 -1.34
N LEU A 34 -8.92 -1.79 -1.35
CA LEU A 34 -8.11 -1.15 -2.39
C LEU A 34 -8.38 -1.73 -3.78
N ILE A 35 -8.56 -3.05 -3.91
CA ILE A 35 -8.90 -3.71 -5.17
C ILE A 35 -10.26 -3.20 -5.68
N LEU A 36 -11.27 -3.13 -4.82
CA LEU A 36 -12.61 -2.66 -5.19
C LEU A 36 -12.59 -1.20 -5.65
N ILE A 37 -11.88 -0.33 -4.93
CA ILE A 37 -11.69 1.07 -5.32
C ILE A 37 -10.96 1.15 -6.66
N SER A 38 -9.81 0.49 -6.77
CA SER A 38 -9.00 0.48 -7.99
C SER A 38 -9.82 0.03 -9.19
N PHE A 39 -10.58 -1.06 -9.06
CA PHE A 39 -11.42 -1.57 -10.13
C PHE A 39 -12.54 -0.58 -10.51
N SER A 40 -13.15 0.07 -9.53
CA SER A 40 -14.21 1.06 -9.77
C SER A 40 -13.69 2.28 -10.54
N PHE A 41 -12.55 2.85 -10.11
CA PHE A 41 -11.95 4.00 -10.79
C PHE A 41 -11.36 3.63 -12.15
N LEU A 42 -10.76 2.45 -12.29
CA LEU A 42 -10.28 1.94 -13.58
C LEU A 42 -11.46 1.74 -14.54
N SER A 43 -12.56 1.14 -14.07
CA SER A 43 -13.78 0.98 -14.82
C SER A 43 -14.32 2.34 -15.29
N MET A 44 -14.46 3.32 -14.39
CA MET A 44 -14.87 4.68 -14.78
C MET A 44 -13.91 5.33 -15.78
N THR A 45 -12.62 5.03 -15.69
CA THR A 45 -11.60 5.56 -16.61
C THR A 45 -11.70 4.93 -18.01
N LEU A 46 -12.08 3.65 -18.11
CA LEU A 46 -12.11 2.91 -19.39
C LEU A 46 -13.52 2.83 -20.02
N LEU A 47 -14.58 2.66 -19.23
CA LEU A 47 -15.95 2.34 -19.66
C LEU A 47 -16.86 3.58 -19.80
N GLY A 48 -16.35 4.69 -20.32
CA GLY A 48 -17.15 5.90 -20.54
C GLY A 48 -17.00 6.42 -21.96
N ASP A 49 -18.03 7.09 -22.46
CA ASP A 49 -18.02 7.67 -23.80
C ASP A 49 -16.87 8.68 -23.93
N ILE A 50 -15.83 8.29 -24.67
CA ILE A 50 -14.55 9.02 -24.78
C ILE A 50 -14.79 10.45 -25.27
N LYS A 51 -15.81 10.66 -26.10
CA LYS A 51 -16.16 11.95 -26.68
C LYS A 51 -16.70 12.96 -25.66
N ASN A 52 -17.27 12.48 -24.56
CA ASN A 52 -17.87 13.32 -23.52
C ASN A 52 -17.05 13.34 -22.22
N LYS A 53 -15.86 12.73 -22.22
CA LYS A 53 -15.02 12.62 -21.02
C LYS A 53 -14.15 13.86 -20.84
N SER A 54 -14.35 14.56 -19.72
CA SER A 54 -13.45 15.63 -19.31
C SER A 54 -12.05 15.08 -19.02
N PHE A 55 -11.02 15.73 -19.58
CA PHE A 55 -9.62 15.40 -19.33
C PHE A 55 -9.27 15.43 -17.83
N ILE A 56 -9.88 16.37 -17.09
CA ILE A 56 -9.65 16.51 -15.64
C ILE A 56 -10.16 15.26 -14.90
N THR A 57 -11.36 14.78 -15.23
CA THR A 57 -11.92 13.57 -14.62
C THR A 57 -11.08 12.34 -14.95
N TYR A 58 -10.59 12.23 -16.19
CA TYR A 58 -9.68 11.16 -16.59
C TYR A 58 -8.38 11.18 -15.76
N LEU A 59 -7.77 12.35 -15.60
CA LEU A 59 -6.51 12.50 -14.89
C LEU A 59 -6.66 12.18 -13.39
N ILE A 60 -7.72 12.68 -12.75
CA ILE A 60 -8.01 12.37 -11.34
C ILE A 60 -8.25 10.88 -11.15
N ASN A 61 -9.11 10.26 -11.98
CA ASN A 61 -9.40 8.84 -11.85
C ASN A 61 -8.15 7.97 -12.11
N SER A 62 -7.29 8.38 -13.05
CA SER A 62 -6.04 7.68 -13.35
C SER A 62 -5.03 7.77 -12.20
N ILE A 63 -4.92 8.93 -11.54
CA ILE A 63 -4.06 9.10 -10.35
C ILE A 63 -4.57 8.22 -9.21
N VAL A 64 -5.86 8.27 -8.91
CA VAL A 64 -6.47 7.46 -7.84
C VAL A 64 -6.26 5.98 -8.12
N THR A 65 -6.50 5.55 -9.37
CA THR A 65 -6.27 4.17 -9.80
C THR A 65 -4.81 3.77 -9.62
N SER A 66 -3.86 4.59 -10.07
CA SER A 66 -2.42 4.30 -9.96
C SER A 66 -1.97 4.09 -8.52
N ILE A 67 -2.39 4.97 -7.61
CA ILE A 67 -2.07 4.86 -6.18
C ILE A 67 -2.68 3.59 -5.58
N CYS A 68 -3.95 3.31 -5.88
CA CYS A 68 -4.63 2.14 -5.34
C CYS A 68 -4.01 0.83 -5.86
N VAL A 69 -3.67 0.75 -7.15
CA VAL A 69 -2.98 -0.41 -7.73
C VAL A 69 -1.60 -0.59 -7.09
N GLY A 70 -0.81 0.48 -6.98
CA GLY A 70 0.53 0.41 -6.38
C GLY A 70 0.50 -0.11 -4.95
N LEU A 71 -0.41 0.42 -4.12
CA LEU A 71 -0.61 -0.07 -2.76
C LEU A 71 -1.10 -1.53 -2.74
N THR A 72 -2.05 -1.88 -3.60
CA THR A 72 -2.56 -3.27 -3.71
C THR A 72 -1.43 -4.24 -4.00
N VAL A 73 -0.52 -3.92 -4.91
CA VAL A 73 0.62 -4.79 -5.26
C VAL A 73 1.51 -5.06 -4.05
N ILE A 74 1.79 -4.04 -3.23
CA ILE A 74 2.58 -4.20 -2.00
C ILE A 74 1.87 -5.15 -1.04
N TYR A 75 0.59 -4.92 -0.75
CA TYR A 75 -0.14 -5.74 0.21
C TYR A 75 -0.37 -7.18 -0.28
N VAL A 76 -0.65 -7.38 -1.58
CA VAL A 76 -0.76 -8.72 -2.16
C VAL A 76 0.58 -9.44 -2.11
N SER A 77 1.69 -8.77 -2.38
CA SER A 77 3.03 -9.37 -2.30
C SER A 77 3.35 -9.82 -0.86
N ASN A 78 2.95 -9.02 0.12
CA ASN A 78 3.09 -9.36 1.54
C ASN A 78 2.16 -10.49 1.96
N TYR A 79 0.97 -10.60 1.35
CA TYR A 79 0.05 -11.72 1.58
C TYR A 79 0.58 -13.06 1.02
N VAL A 80 1.21 -13.03 -0.16
CA VAL A 80 1.80 -14.23 -0.80
C VAL A 80 3.13 -14.64 -0.17
N GLY A 81 3.67 -13.83 0.76
CA GLY A 81 4.87 -14.16 1.54
C GLY A 81 6.19 -13.76 0.87
N VAL A 82 6.15 -12.83 -0.10
CA VAL A 82 7.37 -12.23 -0.67
C VAL A 82 7.99 -11.22 0.29
N TYR A 83 7.16 -10.59 1.14
CA TYR A 83 7.54 -9.60 2.16
C TYR A 83 8.44 -8.49 1.60
N ILE A 84 7.81 -7.44 1.09
CA ILE A 84 8.41 -6.18 0.64
C ILE A 84 8.40 -5.18 1.78
#